data_AF-A0A5C5UNG3-F1
#
_entry.id   AF-A0A5C5UNG3-F1
#
_cell.length_a   1.000
_cell.length_b   1.000
_cell.length_c   1.000
_cell.angle_alpha   90.00
_cell.angle_beta   90.00
_cell.angle_gamma   90.00
#
_symmetry.space_group_name_H-M   'P 1'
#
loop_
_entity.id
_entity.type
_entity.pdbx_description
1 polymer ?
#
loop_
_entity_poly.entity_id
_entity_poly.type
_entity_poly.pdbx_seq_one_letter_code
_entity_poly.pdbx_strand_id
1 'polypeptide(L)'
;MEIVIILILLTIGLFIFEKLMRKWLNIEKVELSETPAANIDRWGRGVILVLALCTIPLSAGAEEMERMIWFFVVYLFVLNLFQAYLQWKYIKGSKEYWVTLASLPIGIGAFLSIIFFYY
;
A
#
# COMPACT_ATOMS: atom_id res chain seq x y z
N MET A 1 8.84 -18.32 10.97
CA MET A 1 9.97 -18.17 10.02
C MET A 1 9.47 -18.06 8.59
N GLU A 2 8.57 -18.94 8.15
CA GLU A 2 8.00 -18.95 6.79
C GLU A 2 7.27 -17.66 6.40
N ILE A 3 6.39 -17.12 7.25
CA ILE A 3 5.70 -15.83 7.00
C ILE A 3 6.69 -14.69 6.76
N VAL A 4 7.77 -14.64 7.55
CA VAL A 4 8.78 -13.58 7.43
C VAL A 4 9.48 -13.66 6.07
N ILE A 5 9.79 -14.86 5.61
CA ILE A 5 10.39 -15.10 4.29
C ILE A 5 9.43 -14.68 3.17
N ILE A 6 8.14 -15.04 3.29
CA ILE A 6 7.09 -14.63 2.33
C ILE A 6 6.99 -13.10 2.26
N LEU A 7 6.96 -12.41 3.40
CA LEU A 7 6.91 -10.94 3.45
C LEU A 7 8.15 -10.28 2.83
N ILE A 8 9.35 -10.86 3.04
CA ILE A 8 10.59 -10.37 2.41
C ILE A 8 10.52 -10.54 0.89
N LEU A 9 10.13 -11.73 0.40
CA LEU A 9 10.00 -11.99 -1.04
C LEU A 9 8.96 -11.08 -1.69
N LEU A 10 7.84 -10.84 -1.02
CA LEU A 10 6.81 -9.91 -1.48
C LEU A 10 7.33 -8.48 -1.57
N THR A 11 8.07 -8.02 -0.57
CA THR A 11 8.67 -6.67 -0.57
C THR A 11 9.64 -6.51 -1.73
N ILE A 12 10.48 -7.52 -1.99
CA ILE A 12 11.42 -7.54 -3.13
C ILE A 12 10.64 -7.54 -4.45
N GLY A 13 9.59 -8.37 -4.56
CA GLY A 13 8.76 -8.46 -5.75
C GLY A 13 8.06 -7.14 -6.10
N LEU A 14 7.48 -6.48 -5.10
CA LEU A 14 6.87 -5.15 -5.25
C LEU A 14 7.89 -4.10 -5.69
N PHE A 15 9.10 -4.12 -5.11
CA PHE A 15 10.17 -3.21 -5.50
C PHE A 15 10.61 -3.40 -6.96
N ILE A 16 10.76 -4.65 -7.40
CA ILE A 16 11.09 -4.95 -8.80
C ILE A 16 9.96 -4.52 -9.73
N PHE A 17 8.71 -4.83 -9.37
CA PHE A 17 7.52 -4.46 -10.14
C PHE A 17 7.42 -2.95 -10.33
N GLU A 18 7.60 -2.18 -9.26
CA GLU A 18 7.59 -0.72 -9.30
C GLU A 18 8.63 -0.19 -10.30
N LYS A 19 9.86 -0.72 -10.25
CA LYS A 19 10.93 -0.34 -11.17
C LYS A 19 10.61 -0.69 -12.62
N LEU A 20 10.02 -1.87 -12.87
CA LEU A 20 9.60 -2.31 -14.20
C LEU A 20 8.49 -1.43 -14.76
N MET A 21 7.48 -1.10 -13.96
CA MET A 21 6.39 -0.24 -14.37
C MET A 21 6.84 1.18 -14.72
N ARG A 22 7.69 1.79 -13.88
CA ARG A 22 8.27 3.11 -14.16
C ARG A 22 9.03 3.10 -15.48
N LYS A 23 9.85 2.06 -15.71
CA LYS A 23 10.59 1.88 -16.95
C LYS A 23 9.67 1.68 -18.16
N TRP A 24 8.61 0.89 -18.02
CA TRP A 24 7.70 0.56 -19.11
C TRP A 24 6.83 1.74 -19.51
N LEU A 25 6.39 2.55 -18.55
CA LEU A 25 5.57 3.73 -18.78
C LEU A 25 6.39 5.00 -19.05
N ASN A 26 7.73 4.91 -19.03
CA ASN A 26 8.67 6.02 -19.16
C ASN A 26 8.33 7.18 -18.21
N ILE A 27 8.06 6.85 -16.95
CA ILE A 27 7.69 7.82 -15.91
C ILE A 27 8.92 8.13 -15.07
N GLU A 28 9.25 9.43 -14.97
CA GLU A 28 10.23 9.89 -14.00
C GLU A 28 9.66 9.82 -12.59
N LYS A 29 10.44 9.24 -11.67
CA LYS A 29 10.09 9.19 -10.26
C LYS A 29 10.13 10.60 -9.70
N VAL A 30 8.95 11.11 -9.34
CA VAL A 30 8.82 12.37 -8.60
C VAL A 30 8.28 12.04 -7.22
N GLU A 31 8.98 12.48 -6.19
CA GLU A 31 8.57 12.23 -4.82
C GLU A 31 7.57 13.30 -4.35
N LEU A 32 6.55 12.89 -3.58
CA LEU A 32 5.59 13.82 -2.98
C LEU A 32 6.27 14.82 -2.02
N SER A 33 7.42 14.44 -1.45
CA SER A 33 8.28 15.27 -0.60
C SER A 33 8.80 16.53 -1.30
N GLU A 34 8.95 16.49 -2.62
CA GLU A 34 9.40 17.62 -3.44
C GLU A 34 8.26 18.56 -3.84
N THR A 35 7.02 18.20 -3.48
CA THR A 35 5.82 18.98 -3.80
C THR A 35 5.24 19.67 -2.56
N PRO A 36 4.37 20.69 -2.73
CA PRO A 36 3.63 21.30 -1.62
C PRO A 36 2.76 20.30 -0.83
N ALA A 37 2.52 19.10 -1.38
CA ALA A 37 1.78 18.03 -0.73
C ALA A 37 2.57 17.30 0.36
N ALA A 38 3.87 17.56 0.53
CA ALA A 38 4.71 16.85 1.49
C ALA A 38 4.13 16.83 2.92
N ASN A 39 3.62 17.97 3.39
CA ASN A 39 2.99 18.06 4.70
C ASN A 39 1.65 17.32 4.74
N ILE A 40 0.88 17.38 3.65
CA ILE A 40 -0.43 16.71 3.53
C ILE A 40 -0.23 15.19 3.53
N ASP A 41 0.77 14.67 2.82
CA ASP A 41 1.11 13.25 2.80
C ASP A 41 1.50 12.77 4.21
N ARG A 42 2.39 13.49 4.90
CA ARG A 42 2.83 13.12 6.25
C ARG A 42 1.68 13.12 7.26
N TRP A 43 0.86 14.17 7.29
CA TRP A 43 -0.31 14.24 8.19
C TRP A 43 -1.38 13.23 7.82
N GLY A 44 -1.69 13.07 6.52
CA GLY A 44 -2.70 12.15 6.04
C GLY A 44 -2.36 10.70 6.36
N ARG A 45 -1.10 10.28 6.13
CA ARG A 45 -0.62 8.94 6.55
C ARG A 45 -0.74 8.74 8.06
N GLY A 46 -0.40 9.77 8.85
CA GLY A 46 -0.55 9.75 10.30
C GLY A 46 -2.01 9.54 10.72
N VAL A 47 -2.94 10.30 10.13
CA VAL A 47 -4.38 10.17 10.40
C VAL A 47 -4.91 8.79 9.98
N ILE A 48 -4.53 8.29 8.80
CA ILE A 48 -4.92 6.96 8.33
C ILE A 48 -4.43 5.88 9.30
N LEU A 49 -3.18 5.98 9.78
CA LEU A 49 -2.62 5.05 10.76
C LEU A 49 -3.38 5.09 12.08
N VAL A 50 -3.62 6.28 12.63
CA VAL A 50 -4.35 6.44 13.91
C VAL A 50 -5.75 5.87 13.79
N LEU A 51 -6.48 6.20 12.72
CA LEU A 51 -7.82 5.64 12.47
C LEU A 51 -7.79 4.12 12.37
N ALA A 52 -6.81 3.56 11.65
CA ALA A 52 -6.65 2.11 11.55
C ALA A 52 -6.41 1.48 12.94
N LEU A 53 -5.49 2.02 13.74
CA LEU A 53 -5.23 1.51 15.09
C LEU A 53 -6.46 1.57 16.01
N CYS A 54 -7.29 2.61 15.88
CA CYS A 54 -8.54 2.73 16.63
C CYS A 54 -9.56 1.63 16.29
N THR A 55 -9.44 0.96 15.13
CA THR A 55 -10.33 -0.15 14.76
C THR A 55 -9.90 -1.50 15.32
N ILE A 56 -8.67 -1.64 15.83
CA ILE A 56 -8.13 -2.90 16.39
C ILE A 56 -8.96 -3.40 17.59
N PRO A 57 -9.35 -2.57 18.58
CA PRO A 57 -10.18 -3.04 19.68
C PRO A 57 -11.57 -3.53 19.24
N LEU A 58 -12.09 -3.02 18.11
CA LEU A 58 -13.38 -3.44 17.55
C LEU A 58 -13.32 -4.84 16.91
N SER A 59 -12.11 -5.37 16.66
CA SER A 59 -11.89 -6.66 16.00
C SER A 59 -11.57 -7.83 16.95
N ALA A 60 -11.74 -7.68 18.27
CA ALA A 60 -11.55 -8.80 19.21
C ALA A 60 -12.58 -9.93 18.99
N GLY A 61 -12.13 -11.17 18.75
CA GLY A 61 -12.99 -12.35 18.48
C GLY A 61 -12.23 -13.54 17.84
N ALA A 62 -12.87 -14.71 17.73
CA ALA A 62 -12.23 -16.02 17.44
C ALA A 62 -11.59 -16.21 16.03
N GLU A 63 -11.83 -15.33 15.07
CA GLU A 63 -11.24 -15.39 13.71
C GLU A 63 -10.07 -14.42 13.56
N GLU A 64 -9.08 -14.51 14.45
CA GLU A 64 -8.04 -13.49 14.61
C GLU A 64 -7.17 -13.33 13.35
N MET A 65 -6.83 -14.42 12.66
CA MET A 65 -5.91 -14.37 11.50
C MET A 65 -6.57 -13.80 10.23
N GLU A 66 -7.75 -14.28 9.86
CA GLU A 66 -8.48 -13.77 8.69
C GLU A 66 -8.83 -12.29 8.86
N ARG A 67 -9.36 -11.91 10.03
CA ARG A 67 -9.66 -10.49 10.32
C ARG A 67 -8.41 -9.62 10.27
N MET A 68 -7.28 -10.10 10.79
CA MET A 68 -6.01 -9.38 10.74
C MET A 68 -5.54 -9.15 9.31
N ILE A 69 -5.70 -10.15 8.42
CA ILE A 69 -5.34 -9.99 7.01
C ILE A 69 -6.27 -8.99 6.32
N TRP A 70 -7.58 -9.09 6.53
CA TRP A 70 -8.54 -8.11 5.99
C TRP A 70 -8.30 -6.69 6.50
N PHE A 71 -7.90 -6.55 7.77
CA PHE A 71 -7.46 -5.27 8.33
C PHE A 71 -6.29 -4.68 7.53
N PHE A 72 -5.25 -5.47 7.25
CA PHE A 72 -4.12 -5.00 6.43
C PHE A 72 -4.51 -4.71 4.98
N VAL A 73 -5.40 -5.49 4.37
CA VAL A 73 -5.93 -5.25 3.03
C VAL A 73 -6.63 -3.90 2.95
N VAL A 74 -7.56 -3.62 3.88
CA VAL A 74 -8.29 -2.34 3.92
C VAL A 74 -7.34 -1.18 4.20
N TYR A 75 -6.42 -1.35 5.15
CA TYR A 75 -5.40 -0.34 5.46
C TYR A 75 -4.55 0.01 4.24
N LEU A 76 -4.03 -0.99 3.53
CA LEU A 76 -3.25 -0.78 2.31
C LEU A 76 -4.06 -0.16 1.18
N PHE A 77 -5.33 -0.55 1.06
CA PHE A 77 -6.25 0.02 0.08
C PHE A 77 -6.42 1.53 0.29
N VAL A 78 -6.78 1.93 1.51
CA VAL A 78 -6.96 3.35 1.85
C VAL A 78 -5.66 4.13 1.68
N LEU A 79 -4.53 3.58 2.14
CA LEU A 79 -3.22 4.24 2.05
C LEU A 79 -2.80 4.46 0.58
N ASN A 80 -2.95 3.45 -0.29
CA ASN A 80 -2.59 3.56 -1.70
C ASN A 80 -3.52 4.50 -2.46
N LEU A 81 -4.84 4.46 -2.19
CA LEU A 81 -5.78 5.41 -2.80
C LEU A 81 -5.46 6.86 -2.40
N PHE A 82 -5.16 7.09 -1.13
CA PHE A 82 -4.73 8.39 -0.64
C PHE A 82 -3.46 8.86 -1.36
N GLN A 83 -2.45 7.99 -1.46
CA GLN A 83 -1.19 8.31 -2.14
C GLN A 83 -1.39 8.57 -3.63
N ALA A 84 -2.18 7.74 -4.33
CA ALA A 84 -2.51 7.93 -5.74
C ALA A 84 -3.28 9.23 -5.98
N TYR A 85 -4.22 9.58 -5.10
CA TYR A 85 -4.94 10.85 -5.15
C TYR A 85 -4.00 12.05 -5.02
N LEU A 86 -3.07 12.02 -4.06
CA LEU A 86 -2.08 13.08 -3.90
C LEU A 86 -1.16 13.19 -5.12
N GLN A 87 -0.67 12.06 -5.64
CA GLN A 87 0.16 12.05 -6.85
C GLN A 87 -0.59 12.66 -8.04
N TRP A 88 -1.84 12.26 -8.26
CA TRP A 88 -2.68 12.80 -9.33
C TRP A 88 -2.94 14.31 -9.18
N LYS A 89 -3.17 14.79 -7.95
CA LYS A 89 -3.51 16.19 -7.69
C LYS A 89 -2.30 17.14 -7.72
N TYR A 90 -1.16 16.70 -7.19
CA TYR A 90 -0.01 17.58 -6.93
C TYR A 90 1.15 17.35 -7.89
N ILE A 91 1.31 16.16 -8.46
CA ILE A 91 2.38 15.86 -9.44
C ILE A 91 1.81 15.98 -10.85
N LYS A 92 1.53 17.22 -11.27
CA LYS A 92 0.99 17.49 -12.60
C LYS A 92 2.00 17.09 -13.68
N GLY A 93 1.53 16.32 -14.68
CA GLY A 93 2.35 15.86 -15.80
C GLY A 93 3.03 14.50 -15.57
N SER A 94 3.10 14.03 -14.32
CA SER A 94 3.56 12.68 -14.04
C SER A 94 2.40 11.68 -13.95
N LYS A 95 2.61 10.48 -14.47
CA LYS A 95 1.67 9.36 -14.41
C LYS A 95 1.95 8.43 -13.22
N GLU A 96 2.73 8.88 -12.23
CA GLU A 96 3.08 8.12 -11.02
C GLU A 96 1.89 7.48 -10.31
N TYR A 97 0.72 8.12 -10.31
CA TYR A 97 -0.50 7.57 -9.72
C TYR A 97 -0.93 6.23 -10.36
N TRP A 98 -0.62 5.99 -11.65
CA TRP A 98 -0.87 4.70 -12.30
C TRP A 98 -0.01 3.58 -11.73
N VAL A 99 1.24 3.87 -11.36
CA VAL A 99 2.15 2.89 -10.76
C VAL A 99 1.63 2.51 -9.37
N THR A 100 1.24 3.50 -8.58
CA THR A 100 0.65 3.29 -7.23
C THR A 100 -0.70 2.56 -7.29
N LEU A 101 -1.55 2.84 -8.28
CA LEU A 101 -2.80 2.10 -8.45
C LEU A 101 -2.58 0.67 -8.97
N ALA A 102 -1.55 0.45 -9.77
CA ALA A 102 -1.22 -0.88 -10.28
C ALA A 102 -0.51 -1.77 -9.23
N SER A 103 0.18 -1.19 -8.25
CA SER A 103 0.74 -1.96 -7.13
C SER A 103 -0.34 -2.48 -6.17
N LEU A 104 -1.52 -1.83 -6.14
CA LEU A 104 -2.64 -2.20 -5.29
C LEU A 104 -3.12 -3.66 -5.44
N PRO A 105 -3.51 -4.14 -6.65
CA PRO A 105 -3.93 -5.52 -6.82
C PRO A 105 -2.83 -6.53 -6.47
N ILE A 106 -1.55 -6.17 -6.65
CA ILE A 106 -0.42 -7.03 -6.28
C ILE A 106 -0.27 -7.11 -4.77
N GLY A 107 -0.36 -5.97 -4.08
CA GLY A 107 -0.36 -5.92 -2.62
C GLY A 107 -1.52 -6.72 -2.04
N ILE A 108 -2.74 -6.57 -2.56
CA ILE A 108 -3.90 -7.34 -2.10
C ILE A 108 -3.72 -8.84 -2.36
N GLY A 109 -3.32 -9.21 -3.59
CA GLY A 109 -3.06 -10.61 -3.95
C GLY A 109 -1.99 -11.26 -3.07
N ALA A 110 -0.98 -10.49 -2.67
CA ALA A 110 0.03 -10.93 -1.72
C ALA A 110 -0.57 -11.28 -0.35
N PHE A 111 -1.41 -10.43 0.22
CA PHE A 111 -2.10 -10.71 1.50
C PHE A 111 -3.08 -11.88 1.38
N LEU A 112 -3.82 -11.99 0.28
CA LEU A 112 -4.72 -13.12 0.04
C LEU A 112 -3.98 -14.45 -0.13
N SER A 113 -2.78 -14.44 -0.71
CA SER A 113 -1.95 -15.65 -0.84
C SER A 113 -1.54 -16.22 0.52
N ILE A 114 -1.41 -15.37 1.54
CA ILE A 114 -1.16 -15.79 2.92
C ILE A 114 -2.39 -16.51 3.49
N ILE A 115 -3.61 -16.02 3.22
CA ILE A 115 -4.84 -16.73 3.64
C ILE A 115 -4.85 -18.14 3.04
N PHE A 116 -4.62 -18.23 1.72
CA PHE A 116 -4.65 -19.51 1.00
C PHE A 116 -3.57 -20.51 1.45
N PHE A 117 -2.43 -20.04 1.95
CA PHE A 117 -1.37 -20.94 2.43
C PHE A 117 -1.63 -21.47 3.85
N TYR A 118 -2.43 -20.76 4.65
CA TYR A 118 -2.66 -21.06 6.06
C TYR A 118 -4.03 -21.69 6.36
N TYR A 119 -4.95 -21.72 5.39
CA TYR A 119 -6.25 -22.40 5.42
C TYR A 119 -6.28 -23.55 4.42
#